data_AF-A0A950LMT9-F1
#
_entry.id   AF-A0A950LMT9-F1
#
_cell.length_a   1.000
_cell.length_b   1.000
_cell.length_c   1.000
_cell.angle_alpha   90.00
_cell.angle_beta   90.00
_cell.angle_gamma   90.00
#
_symmetry.space_group_name_H-M   'P 1'
#
loop_
_entity.id
_entity.type
_entity.pdbx_description
1 polymer ?
#
loop_
_entity_poly.entity_id
_entity_poly.type
_entity_poly.pdbx_seq_one_letter_code
_entity_poly.pdbx_strand_id
1 'polypeptide(L)'
;MAEQDDATAVTPRSIAGSLPPAALRVARRNAWLYLGAAVLLLPWIAYLAVSLPSRDLDLNYRASWVGFDVLLVIALLTTAYMAFRVDARIAFPATVTATLLVVDAWFDITTSDGRGQLIEAILLAALIEIPAAIFSLRMARRVEHRVFEQAGLLPSPETMHPGSAPEPADPD
;
A
#
# COMPACT_ATOMS: atom_id res chain seq x y z
N MET A 1 -9.60 38.04 -39.73
CA MET A 1 -9.01 38.45 -38.44
C MET A 1 -9.34 37.32 -37.47
N ALA A 2 -8.42 36.34 -37.41
CA ALA A 2 -8.60 35.11 -36.65
C ALA A 2 -8.14 35.36 -35.22
N GLU A 3 -9.09 35.28 -34.27
CA GLU A 3 -8.80 35.28 -32.84
C GLU A 3 -8.65 33.81 -32.44
N GLN A 4 -7.40 33.34 -32.46
CA GLN A 4 -6.99 31.98 -32.18
C GLN A 4 -6.65 31.84 -30.69
N ASP A 5 -7.39 30.97 -30.01
CA ASP A 5 -7.02 30.14 -28.85
C ASP A 5 -5.87 30.65 -27.97
N ASP A 6 -6.18 31.49 -26.98
CA ASP A 6 -5.35 31.64 -25.77
C ASP A 6 -6.21 31.38 -24.53
N ALA A 7 -6.65 30.12 -24.38
CA ALA A 7 -7.29 29.69 -23.15
C ALA A 7 -6.92 28.23 -22.82
N THR A 8 -6.16 28.09 -21.74
CA THR A 8 -5.99 26.86 -20.94
C THR A 8 -4.95 25.85 -21.40
N ALA A 9 -3.71 26.32 -21.59
CA ALA A 9 -2.57 25.48 -21.25
C ALA A 9 -2.61 25.17 -19.73
N VAL A 10 -3.36 24.13 -19.34
CA VAL A 10 -3.34 23.58 -17.98
C VAL A 10 -1.94 23.03 -17.76
N THR A 11 -1.08 23.86 -17.16
CA THR A 11 0.28 23.46 -16.82
C THR A 11 0.19 22.31 -15.81
N PRO A 12 0.87 21.16 -16.01
CA PRO A 12 0.77 19.97 -15.14
C PRO A 12 1.17 20.19 -13.67
N ARG A 13 1.59 21.41 -13.30
CA ARG A 13 2.19 21.75 -12.00
C ARG A 13 1.17 22.19 -10.93
N SER A 14 -0.13 22.28 -11.25
CA SER A 14 -1.17 22.81 -10.35
C SER A 14 -1.92 21.78 -9.49
N ILE A 15 -1.81 20.47 -9.75
CA ILE A 15 -2.63 19.47 -9.03
C ILE A 15 -2.22 19.32 -7.55
N ALA A 16 -0.93 19.45 -7.24
CA ALA A 16 -0.45 19.38 -5.85
C ALA A 16 -0.92 20.58 -5.00
N GLY A 17 -1.17 21.73 -5.64
CA GLY A 17 -1.72 22.92 -4.98
C GLY A 17 -3.23 22.90 -4.82
N SER A 18 -3.95 22.04 -5.56
CA SER A 18 -5.42 21.99 -5.57
C SER A 18 -6.02 20.89 -4.69
N LEU A 19 -5.20 20.09 -4.00
CA LEU A 19 -5.72 19.06 -3.09
C LEU A 19 -6.34 19.67 -1.84
N PRO A 20 -7.54 19.23 -1.42
CA PRO A 20 -8.15 19.73 -0.20
C PRO A 20 -7.29 19.39 1.02
N PRO A 21 -7.19 20.28 2.03
CA PRO A 21 -6.32 20.08 3.19
C PRO A 21 -6.63 18.81 3.99
N ALA A 22 -7.87 18.31 3.91
CA ALA A 22 -8.26 17.02 4.49
C ALA A 22 -7.54 15.84 3.82
N ALA A 23 -7.39 15.85 2.49
CA ALA A 23 -6.67 14.79 1.77
C ALA A 23 -5.19 14.76 2.13
N LEU A 24 -4.57 15.94 2.27
CA LEU A 24 -3.17 16.07 2.71
C LEU A 24 -2.97 15.55 4.15
N ARG A 25 -3.92 15.83 5.06
CA ARG A 25 -3.87 15.30 6.44
C ARG A 25 -3.96 13.78 6.47
N VAL A 26 -4.85 13.18 5.67
CA VAL A 26 -4.97 11.71 5.58
C VAL A 26 -3.70 11.10 5.01
N ALA A 27 -3.14 11.66 3.93
CA ALA A 27 -1.90 11.19 3.34
C ALA A 27 -0.73 11.23 4.35
N ARG A 28 -0.56 12.37 5.06
CA ARG A 28 0.45 12.51 6.11
C ARG A 28 0.23 11.54 7.27
N ARG A 29 -1.01 11.32 7.72
CA ARG A 29 -1.31 10.33 8.78
C ARG A 29 -0.86 8.94 8.36
N ASN A 30 -1.21 8.53 7.14
CA ASN A 30 -0.81 7.21 6.63
C ASN A 30 0.72 7.11 6.52
N ALA A 31 1.37 8.17 6.06
CA ALA A 31 2.83 8.24 6.00
C ALA A 31 3.48 8.05 7.38
N TRP A 32 2.94 8.70 8.41
CA TRP A 32 3.38 8.51 9.79
C TRP A 32 3.12 7.10 10.33
N LEU A 33 2.01 6.45 9.95
CA LEU A 33 1.75 5.06 10.32
C LEU A 33 2.81 4.12 9.72
N TYR A 34 3.11 4.26 8.43
CA TYR A 34 4.15 3.46 7.77
C TYR A 34 5.55 3.73 8.34
N LEU A 35 5.88 4.99 8.60
CA LEU A 35 7.15 5.35 9.21
C LEU A 35 7.26 4.81 10.63
N GLY A 36 6.20 4.92 11.43
CA GLY A 36 6.13 4.37 12.78
C GLY A 36 6.31 2.86 12.77
N ALA A 37 5.65 2.15 11.85
CA ALA A 37 5.83 0.71 11.67
C ALA A 37 7.29 0.35 11.32
N ALA A 38 7.90 1.06 10.36
CA ALA A 38 9.30 0.84 9.99
C ALA A 38 10.26 1.04 11.17
N VAL A 39 10.04 2.09 11.96
CA VAL A 39 10.88 2.40 13.14
C VAL A 39 10.68 1.36 14.25
N LEU A 40 9.44 0.91 14.48
CA LEU A 40 9.13 -0.10 15.49
C LEU A 40 9.70 -1.49 15.12
N LEU A 41 9.79 -1.79 13.83
CA LEU A 41 10.37 -3.04 13.34
C LEU A 41 11.87 -3.13 13.66
N LEU A 42 12.62 -2.02 13.61
CA LEU A 42 14.08 -2.03 13.82
C LEU A 42 14.52 -2.64 15.17
N PRO A 43 13.94 -2.27 16.33
CA PRO A 43 14.21 -2.96 17.59
C PRO A 43 13.88 -4.46 17.57
N TRP A 44 12.80 -4.87 16.91
CA TRP A 44 12.41 -6.28 16.79
C TRP A 44 13.43 -7.08 15.99
N ILE A 45 13.91 -6.54 14.87
CA ILE A 45 14.97 -7.13 14.05
C ILE A 45 16.24 -7.32 14.87
N ALA A 46 16.63 -6.29 15.64
CA ALA A 46 17.80 -6.37 16.51
C ALA A 46 17.64 -7.45 17.58
N TYR A 47 16.43 -7.57 18.17
CA TYR A 47 16.10 -8.61 19.13
C TYR A 47 16.18 -10.01 18.50
N LEU A 48 15.57 -10.24 17.33
CA LEU A 48 15.65 -11.53 16.61
C LEU A 48 17.10 -11.86 16.25
N ALA A 49 17.87 -10.88 15.77
CA ALA A 49 19.26 -11.07 15.41
C ALA A 49 20.15 -11.56 16.58
N VAL A 50 19.80 -11.21 17.83
CA VAL A 50 20.54 -11.65 19.03
C VAL A 50 19.91 -12.85 19.74
N SER A 51 18.60 -13.04 19.63
CA SER A 51 17.84 -14.06 20.36
C SER A 51 17.71 -15.38 19.62
N LEU A 52 17.79 -15.37 18.27
CA LEU A 52 17.84 -16.60 17.50
C LEU A 52 19.11 -17.37 17.87
N PRO A 53 18.98 -18.58 18.45
CA PRO A 53 20.14 -19.39 18.76
C PRO A 53 20.92 -19.61 17.47
N SER A 54 22.24 -19.48 17.54
CA SER A 54 23.11 -20.04 16.50
C SER A 54 23.00 -21.56 16.60
N ARG A 55 21.85 -22.14 16.23
CA ARG A 55 21.76 -23.58 16.02
C ARG A 55 22.81 -23.89 14.95
N ASP A 56 23.56 -24.95 15.16
CA ASP A 56 24.67 -25.42 14.32
C ASP A 56 24.29 -25.81 12.87
N LEU A 57 23.20 -25.25 12.34
CA LEU A 57 22.68 -25.44 11.00
C LEU A 57 22.47 -24.05 10.38
N ASP A 58 23.48 -23.63 9.61
CA ASP A 58 23.50 -22.56 8.62
C ASP A 58 23.45 -21.10 9.10
N LEU A 59 24.60 -20.42 8.95
CA LEU A 59 24.74 -18.94 8.87
C LEU A 59 23.64 -18.27 8.01
N ASN A 60 23.07 -19.01 7.06
CA ASN A 60 22.01 -18.55 6.16
C ASN A 60 20.67 -18.29 6.87
N TYR A 61 20.39 -18.92 8.01
CA TYR A 61 19.11 -18.75 8.70
C TYR A 61 18.96 -17.32 9.23
N ARG A 62 19.87 -16.87 10.10
CA ARG A 62 19.88 -15.48 10.62
C ARG A 62 19.98 -14.45 9.49
N ALA A 63 20.79 -14.73 8.45
CA ALA A 63 20.92 -13.84 7.32
C ALA A 63 19.61 -13.70 6.51
N SER A 64 18.83 -14.78 6.39
CA SER A 64 17.53 -14.75 5.71
C SER A 64 16.49 -13.91 6.46
N TRP A 65 16.44 -14.04 7.79
CA TRP A 65 15.59 -13.20 8.66
C TRP A 65 15.92 -11.71 8.50
N VAL A 66 17.17 -11.35 8.80
CA VAL A 66 17.62 -9.95 8.72
C VAL A 66 17.47 -9.39 7.29
N GLY A 67 17.75 -10.21 6.27
CA GLY A 67 17.59 -9.80 4.87
C GLY A 67 16.13 -9.52 4.50
N PHE A 68 15.22 -10.40 4.89
CA PHE A 68 13.78 -10.22 4.68
C PHE A 68 13.25 -8.97 5.38
N ASP A 69 13.61 -8.81 6.65
CA ASP A 69 13.25 -7.66 7.47
C ASP A 69 13.72 -6.34 6.86
N VAL A 70 14.96 -6.28 6.35
CA VAL A 70 15.49 -5.10 5.65
C VAL A 70 14.65 -4.77 4.41
N LEU A 71 14.23 -5.77 3.63
CA LEU A 71 13.35 -5.55 2.48
C LEU A 71 11.98 -5.00 2.92
N LEU A 72 11.42 -5.52 4.01
CA LEU A 72 10.16 -5.03 4.58
C LEU A 72 10.28 -3.56 5.05
N VAL A 73 11.35 -3.21 5.77
CA VAL A 73 11.64 -1.82 6.17
C VAL A 73 11.74 -0.91 4.95
N ILE A 74 12.46 -1.32 3.91
CA ILE A 74 12.61 -0.53 2.67
C ILE A 74 11.24 -0.31 2.01
N ALA A 75 10.38 -1.34 1.95
CA ALA A 75 9.04 -1.23 1.40
C ALA A 75 8.15 -0.26 2.22
N LEU A 76 8.19 -0.36 3.55
CA LEU A 76 7.46 0.53 4.47
C LEU A 76 7.93 1.98 4.31
N LEU A 77 9.24 2.23 4.31
CA LEU A 77 9.81 3.58 4.14
C LEU A 77 9.50 4.17 2.77
N THR A 78 9.57 3.36 1.71
CA THR A 78 9.21 3.80 0.34
C THR A 78 7.73 4.18 0.28
N THR A 79 6.85 3.39 0.91
CA THR A 79 5.42 3.68 1.00
C THR A 79 5.16 4.95 1.80
N ALA A 80 5.83 5.13 2.94
CA ALA A 80 5.74 6.33 3.76
C ALA A 80 6.17 7.59 2.99
N TYR A 81 7.30 7.50 2.27
CA TYR A 81 7.83 8.58 1.47
C TYR A 81 6.86 9.01 0.35
N MET A 82 6.30 8.04 -0.38
CA MET A 82 5.31 8.34 -1.42
C MET A 82 4.00 8.89 -0.83
N ALA A 83 3.61 8.43 0.36
CA ALA A 83 2.47 8.99 1.09
C ALA A 83 2.70 10.46 1.51
N PHE A 84 3.90 10.81 1.97
CA PHE A 84 4.24 12.21 2.28
C PHE A 84 4.20 13.12 1.06
N ARG A 85 4.57 12.59 -0.12
CA ARG A 85 4.54 13.32 -1.40
C ARG A 85 3.18 13.34 -2.07
N VAL A 86 2.22 12.56 -1.57
CA VAL A 86 0.90 12.37 -2.21
C VAL A 86 1.06 11.90 -3.67
N ASP A 87 1.99 10.97 -3.88
CA ASP A 87 2.31 10.41 -5.19
C ASP A 87 1.36 9.26 -5.55
N ALA A 88 0.77 9.30 -6.74
CA ALA A 88 -0.09 8.23 -7.26
C ALA A 88 0.64 6.89 -7.41
N ARG A 89 1.98 6.91 -7.50
CA ARG A 89 2.80 5.69 -7.59
C ARG A 89 2.82 4.88 -6.29
N ILE A 90 2.27 5.40 -5.18
CA ILE A 90 2.21 4.69 -3.88
C ILE A 90 1.53 3.31 -3.98
N ALA A 91 0.68 3.07 -4.98
CA ALA A 91 0.03 1.78 -5.17
C ALA A 91 1.01 0.61 -5.30
N PHE A 92 2.12 0.81 -6.01
CA PHE A 92 3.15 -0.22 -6.18
C PHE A 92 3.86 -0.58 -4.85
N PRO A 93 4.54 0.35 -4.14
CA PRO A 93 5.20 0.02 -2.88
C PRO A 93 4.22 -0.39 -1.77
N ALA A 94 2.97 0.12 -1.77
CA ALA A 94 1.95 -0.35 -0.83
C ALA A 94 1.54 -1.81 -1.09
N THR A 95 1.48 -2.23 -2.35
CA THR A 95 1.22 -3.64 -2.70
C THR A 95 2.39 -4.52 -2.29
N VAL A 96 3.63 -4.10 -2.57
CA VAL A 96 4.84 -4.80 -2.10
C VAL A 96 4.85 -4.94 -0.58
N THR A 97 4.56 -3.86 0.14
CA THR A 97 4.46 -3.85 1.61
C THR A 97 3.41 -4.86 2.09
N ALA A 98 2.24 -4.89 1.46
CA ALA A 98 1.20 -5.84 1.83
C ALA A 98 1.63 -7.29 1.61
N THR A 99 2.27 -7.58 0.47
CA THR A 99 2.80 -8.92 0.18
C THR A 99 3.85 -9.32 1.21
N LEU A 100 4.80 -8.44 1.52
CA LEU A 100 5.84 -8.72 2.50
C LEU A 100 5.24 -8.97 3.89
N LEU A 101 4.26 -8.19 4.35
CA LEU A 101 3.58 -8.43 5.65
C LEU A 101 2.84 -9.78 5.71
N VAL A 102 2.29 -10.27 4.60
CA VAL A 102 1.67 -11.61 4.57
C VAL A 102 2.73 -12.70 4.63
N VAL A 103 3.86 -12.50 3.94
CA VAL A 103 4.99 -13.44 4.00
C VAL A 103 5.62 -13.44 5.39
N ASP A 104 5.73 -12.28 6.03
CA ASP A 104 6.21 -12.09 7.42
C ASP A 104 5.39 -12.94 8.40
N ALA A 105 4.06 -12.79 8.37
CA ALA A 105 3.13 -13.58 9.17
C ALA A 105 3.28 -15.09 8.97
N TRP A 106 3.45 -15.52 7.71
CA TRP A 106 3.68 -16.92 7.41
C TRP A 106 5.03 -17.40 7.93
N PHE A 107 6.07 -16.57 7.81
CA PHE A 107 7.42 -16.87 8.26
C PHE A 107 7.47 -17.03 9.78
N ASP A 108 6.91 -16.08 10.54
CA ASP A 108 6.84 -16.12 12.01
C ASP A 108 6.11 -17.35 12.54
N ILE A 109 4.98 -17.70 11.93
CA ILE A 109 4.21 -18.89 12.32
C ILE A 109 5.01 -20.17 12.03
N THR A 110 5.60 -20.30 10.85
CA THR A 110 6.27 -21.54 10.40
C THR A 110 7.61 -21.79 11.07
N THR A 111 8.24 -20.76 11.61
CA THR A 111 9.55 -20.83 12.26
C THR A 111 9.49 -20.83 13.78
N SER A 112 8.29 -20.75 14.36
CA SER A 112 8.08 -20.77 15.80
C SER A 112 8.61 -22.06 16.46
N ASP A 113 9.49 -21.91 17.46
CA ASP A 113 10.22 -23.02 18.09
C ASP A 113 9.46 -23.63 19.30
N GLY A 114 8.17 -23.27 19.49
CA GLY A 114 7.34 -23.83 20.56
C GLY A 114 5.93 -23.22 20.66
N ARG A 115 5.07 -23.81 21.50
CA ARG A 115 3.65 -23.40 21.64
C ARG A 115 3.46 -21.94 22.04
N GLY A 116 4.32 -21.39 22.88
CA GLY A 116 4.24 -19.99 23.30
C GLY A 116 4.50 -19.02 22.14
N GLN A 117 5.64 -19.20 21.46
CA GLN A 117 6.01 -18.41 20.29
C GLN A 117 5.02 -18.58 19.14
N LEU A 118 4.46 -19.78 18.95
CA LEU A 118 3.42 -20.01 17.95
C LEU A 118 2.15 -19.20 18.24
N ILE A 119 1.69 -19.16 19.49
CA ILE A 119 0.52 -18.35 19.88
C ILE A 119 0.83 -16.86 19.69
N GLU A 120 2.01 -16.40 20.09
CA GLU A 120 2.48 -15.03 19.88
C GLU A 120 2.48 -14.66 18.38
N ALA A 121 3.10 -15.49 17.53
CA ALA A 121 3.12 -15.31 16.09
C ALA A 121 1.70 -15.27 15.48
N ILE A 122 0.80 -16.16 15.89
CA ILE A 122 -0.60 -16.14 15.43
C ILE A 122 -1.31 -14.85 15.84
N LEU A 123 -1.07 -14.36 17.06
CA LEU A 123 -1.68 -13.12 17.54
C LEU A 123 -1.14 -11.90 16.79
N LEU A 124 0.17 -11.82 16.57
CA LEU A 124 0.79 -10.75 15.78
C LEU A 124 0.31 -10.78 14.33
N ALA A 125 0.27 -11.96 13.70
CA ALA A 125 -0.28 -12.16 12.37
C ALA A 125 -1.72 -11.65 12.28
N ALA A 126 -2.59 -12.10 13.18
CA ALA A 126 -4.01 -11.77 13.12
C ALA A 126 -4.33 -10.31 13.46
N LEU A 127 -3.57 -9.69 14.37
CA LEU A 127 -3.89 -8.37 14.92
C LEU A 127 -3.06 -7.23 14.32
N ILE A 128 -1.87 -7.53 13.79
CA ILE A 128 -0.91 -6.53 13.32
C ILE A 128 -0.64 -6.71 11.83
N GLU A 129 -0.01 -7.82 11.43
CA GLU A 129 0.52 -7.98 10.06
C GLU A 129 -0.59 -8.09 9.02
N ILE A 130 -1.57 -8.98 9.21
CA ILE A 130 -2.66 -9.16 8.25
C ILE A 130 -3.54 -7.89 8.15
N PRO A 131 -3.95 -7.25 9.26
CA PRO A 131 -4.64 -5.97 9.18
C PRO A 131 -3.83 -4.88 8.46
N ALA A 132 -2.52 -4.79 8.71
CA ALA A 132 -1.63 -3.84 8.04
C ALA A 132 -1.48 -4.15 6.54
N ALA A 133 -1.43 -5.42 6.15
CA ALA A 133 -1.40 -5.86 4.76
C ALA A 133 -2.71 -5.48 4.04
N ILE A 134 -3.86 -5.76 4.66
CA ILE A 134 -5.18 -5.37 4.13
C ILE A 134 -5.28 -3.85 4.01
N PHE A 135 -4.80 -3.10 5.00
CA PHE A 135 -4.76 -1.63 4.93
C PHE A 135 -3.94 -1.14 3.74
N SER A 136 -2.78 -1.75 3.51
CA SER A 136 -1.87 -1.39 2.41
C SER A 136 -2.47 -1.72 1.04
N LEU A 137 -3.12 -2.87 0.88
CA LEU A 137 -3.87 -3.21 -0.34
C LEU A 137 -5.05 -2.25 -0.59
N ARG A 138 -5.78 -1.89 0.46
CA ARG A 138 -6.87 -0.89 0.34
C ARG A 138 -6.33 0.46 -0.10
N MET A 139 -5.14 0.85 0.36
CA MET A 139 -4.48 2.08 -0.08
C MET A 139 -4.14 2.01 -1.57
N ALA A 140 -3.51 0.92 -2.00
CA ALA A 140 -3.13 0.73 -3.40
C ALA A 140 -4.33 0.81 -4.33
N ARG A 141 -5.38 0.05 -4.05
CA ARG A 141 -6.63 0.04 -4.85
C ARG A 141 -7.29 1.42 -4.90
N ARG A 142 -7.32 2.16 -3.78
CA ARG A 142 -7.91 3.51 -3.74
C ARG A 142 -7.19 4.49 -4.65
N VAL A 143 -5.87 4.37 -4.75
CA VAL A 143 -5.07 5.25 -5.60
C VAL A 143 -5.20 4.85 -7.07
N GLU A 144 -5.17 3.55 -7.38
CA GLU A 144 -5.43 3.04 -8.73
C GLU A 144 -6.78 3.50 -9.27
N HIS A 145 -7.87 3.32 -8.50
CA HIS A 145 -9.20 3.78 -8.90
C HIS A 145 -9.22 5.28 -9.26
N ARG A 146 -8.57 6.12 -8.47
CA ARG A 146 -8.50 7.57 -8.72
C ARG A 146 -7.69 7.90 -9.98
N VAL A 147 -6.60 7.19 -10.22
CA VAL A 147 -5.80 7.35 -11.44
C VAL A 147 -6.61 6.93 -12.67
N PHE A 148 -7.34 5.82 -12.59
CA PHE A 148 -8.19 5.36 -13.70
C PHE A 148 -9.41 6.27 -13.97
N GLU A 149 -10.05 6.80 -12.91
CA GLU A 149 -11.09 7.82 -13.03
C GLU A 149 -10.57 9.07 -13.75
N GLN A 150 -9.40 9.57 -13.34
CA GLN A 150 -8.77 10.75 -13.96
C GLN A 150 -8.32 10.51 -15.40
N ALA A 151 -7.91 9.28 -15.73
CA ALA A 151 -7.53 8.88 -17.09
C ALA A 151 -8.74 8.66 -18.01
N GLY A 152 -9.98 8.77 -17.51
CA GLY A 152 -11.20 8.53 -18.29
C GLY A 152 -11.36 7.06 -18.74
N LEU A 153 -10.64 6.13 -18.11
CA LEU A 153 -10.64 4.71 -18.48
C LEU A 153 -11.77 3.92 -17.80
N LEU A 154 -12.39 4.49 -16.78
CA LEU A 154 -13.60 3.93 -16.16
C LEU A 154 -14.83 4.61 -16.75
N PRO A 155 -15.87 3.84 -17.16
CA PRO A 155 -17.14 4.41 -17.60
C PRO A 155 -17.67 5.33 -16.50
N SER A 156 -17.87 6.60 -16.84
CA SER A 156 -18.51 7.53 -15.92
C SER A 156 -19.95 7.05 -15.68
N PRO A 157 -20.49 7.16 -14.45
CA PRO A 157 -21.88 6.82 -14.17
C PRO A 157 -22.87 7.51 -15.13
N GLU A 158 -22.47 8.66 -15.66
CA GLU A 158 -23.20 9.45 -16.67
C GLU A 158 -23.36 8.76 -18.03
N THR A 159 -22.45 7.84 -18.40
CA THR A 159 -22.56 7.05 -19.65
C THR A 159 -23.41 5.79 -19.50
N MET A 160 -23.77 5.40 -18.28
CA MET A 160 -24.83 4.41 -18.04
C MET A 160 -26.17 5.14 -17.98
N HIS A 161 -26.63 5.66 -19.13
CA HIS A 161 -27.98 6.18 -19.22
C HIS A 161 -28.97 4.98 -19.22
N PRO A 162 -29.89 4.85 -18.25
CA PRO A 162 -30.86 3.75 -18.20
C PRO A 162 -31.92 3.79 -19.33
N GLY A 163 -31.73 4.60 -20.36
CA GLY A 163 -32.69 4.87 -21.43
C GLY A 163 -32.33 4.35 -22.82
N SER A 164 -31.22 3.63 -23.01
CA SER A 164 -30.85 3.07 -24.32
C SER A 164 -31.32 1.62 -24.53
N ALA A 165 -32.40 1.21 -23.87
CA ALA A 165 -33.12 0.01 -24.30
C ALA A 165 -33.82 0.37 -25.63
N PRO A 166 -33.56 -0.35 -26.74
CA PRO A 166 -34.24 -0.09 -28.00
C PRO A 166 -35.74 -0.23 -27.79
N GLU A 167 -36.49 0.84 -28.06
CA GLU A 167 -37.94 0.85 -28.04
C GLU A 167 -38.45 -0.23 -29.01
N PRO A 168 -39.29 -1.19 -28.55
CA PRO A 168 -39.78 -2.24 -29.41
C PRO A 168 -40.60 -1.62 -30.54
N ALA A 169 -40.18 -1.86 -31.78
CA ALA A 169 -40.87 -1.40 -32.97
C ALA A 169 -42.33 -1.87 -32.94
N ASP A 170 -43.25 -0.90 -33.07
CA ASP A 170 -44.69 -1.14 -33.12
C ASP A 170 -45.02 -1.91 -34.42
N PRO A 171 -45.75 -3.04 -34.36
CA PRO A 171 -46.11 -3.80 -35.54
C PRO A 171 -47.31 -3.17 -36.26
N ASP A 172 -47.09 -2.70 -37.50
CA ASP A 172 -48.14 -2.40 -38.49
C ASP A 172 -48.90 -3.68 -38.93
#